data_AF-A0A2X1PL31-F1
#
_entry.id   AF-A0A2X1PL31-F1
#
_cell.length_a   1.000
_cell.length_b   1.000
_cell.length_c   1.000
_cell.angle_alpha   90.00
_cell.angle_beta   90.00
_cell.angle_gamma   90.00
#
_symmetry.space_group_name_H-M   'P 1'
#
loop_
_entity.id
_entity.type
_entity.pdbx_description
1 polymer ?
#
loop_
_entity_poly.entity_id
_entity_poly.type
_entity_poly.pdbx_seq_one_letter_code
_entity_poly.pdbx_strand_id
1 'polypeptide(L)'
;MKKLTLREQQLVCLDILDYFHALCEKHQIRYSLGGGTLIGAIRHKGFIPWDDDIDVYMHRDEYQKFINAWLHEKHERYIIGTAEDILASNTGEMAKNIRQ
;
A
#
# COMPACT_ATOMS: atom_id res chain seq x y z
N MET A 1 11.01 -4.80 19.70
CA MET A 1 9.95 -5.03 18.71
C MET A 1 10.06 -6.45 18.17
N LYS A 2 8.95 -7.19 18.05
CA LYS A 2 8.94 -8.53 17.44
C LYS A 2 9.13 -8.39 15.93
N LYS A 3 10.04 -9.17 15.34
CA LYS A 3 10.20 -9.23 13.88
C LYS A 3 9.07 -10.10 13.31
N LEU A 4 8.35 -9.57 12.32
CA LEU A 4 7.35 -10.34 11.59
C LEU A 4 8.03 -11.33 10.63
N THR A 5 7.41 -12.49 10.46
CA THR A 5 7.69 -13.39 9.34
C THR A 5 7.15 -12.76 8.04
N LEU A 6 7.69 -13.18 6.89
CA LEU A 6 7.22 -12.70 5.59
C LEU A 6 5.71 -12.91 5.41
N ARG A 7 5.19 -14.06 5.86
CA ARG A 7 3.76 -14.34 5.75
C ARG A 7 2.91 -13.42 6.63
N GLU A 8 3.35 -13.12 7.85
CA GLU A 8 2.68 -12.15 8.71
C GLU A 8 2.69 -10.75 8.07
N GLN A 9 3.79 -10.33 7.44
CA GLN A 9 3.88 -9.07 6.71
C GLN A 9 2.90 -9.01 5.53
N GLN A 10 2.86 -10.04 4.68
CA GLN A 10 1.91 -10.13 3.57
C GLN A 10 0.44 -10.04 4.03
N LEU A 11 0.10 -10.64 5.17
CA LEU A 11 -1.24 -10.55 5.73
C LEU A 11 -1.57 -9.14 6.21
N VAL A 12 -0.61 -8.43 6.80
CA VAL A 12 -0.77 -7.01 7.16
C VAL A 12 -0.94 -6.14 5.93
N CYS A 13 -0.13 -6.35 4.88
CA CYS A 13 -0.27 -5.64 3.60
C CYS A 13 -1.66 -5.87 2.99
N LEU A 14 -2.16 -7.12 3.01
CA LEU A 14 -3.50 -7.42 2.51
C LEU A 14 -4.60 -6.71 3.31
N ASP A 15 -4.51 -6.67 4.63
CA ASP A 15 -5.44 -5.91 5.50
C ASP A 15 -5.40 -4.39 5.20
N ILE A 16 -4.22 -3.84 4.89
CA ILE A 16 -4.08 -2.45 4.41
C ILE A 16 -4.78 -2.27 3.06
N LEU A 17 -4.59 -3.20 2.11
CA LEU A 17 -5.23 -3.13 0.79
C LEU A 17 -6.76 -3.24 0.91
N ASP A 18 -7.28 -4.11 1.77
CA ASP A 18 -8.72 -4.24 2.02
C ASP A 18 -9.31 -2.96 2.62
N TYR A 19 -8.59 -2.33 3.56
CA TYR A 19 -8.99 -1.05 4.14
C TYR A 19 -9.01 0.08 3.10
N PHE A 20 -7.94 0.16 2.30
CA PHE A 20 -7.83 1.11 1.20
C PHE A 20 -8.93 0.89 0.14
N HIS A 21 -9.20 -0.36 -0.23
CA HIS A 21 -10.21 -0.74 -1.20
C HIS A 21 -11.60 -0.34 -0.71
N ALA A 22 -11.93 -0.60 0.56
CA ALA A 22 -13.22 -0.22 1.14
C ALA A 22 -13.46 1.30 1.08
N LEU A 23 -12.44 2.12 1.32
CA LEU A 23 -12.52 3.57 1.14
C LEU A 23 -12.73 3.94 -0.33
N CYS A 24 -12.00 3.31 -1.25
CA CYS A 24 -12.14 3.57 -2.68
C CYS A 24 -13.54 3.21 -3.20
N GLU A 25 -14.09 2.05 -2.83
CA GLU A 25 -15.44 1.62 -3.22
C GLU A 25 -16.50 2.59 -2.70
N LYS A 26 -16.40 2.99 -1.42
CA LYS A 26 -17.33 3.93 -0.79
C LYS A 26 -17.42 5.27 -1.52
N HIS A 27 -16.28 5.75 -2.05
CA HIS A 27 -16.18 7.04 -2.74
C HIS A 27 -16.11 6.93 -4.26
N GLN A 28 -16.33 5.74 -4.82
CA GLN A 28 -16.27 5.47 -6.26
C GLN A 28 -14.93 5.90 -6.90
N ILE A 29 -13.84 5.70 -6.17
CA ILE A 29 -12.48 6.03 -6.60
C ILE A 29 -11.91 4.83 -7.34
N ARG A 30 -11.39 5.08 -8.55
CA ARG A 30 -10.80 4.02 -9.36
C ARG A 30 -9.30 3.92 -9.14
N TYR A 31 -8.82 2.69 -9.00
CA TYR A 31 -7.40 2.36 -8.98
C TYR A 31 -7.18 1.01 -9.67
N SER A 32 -5.93 0.66 -9.95
CA SER A 32 -5.53 -0.68 -10.39
C SER A 32 -4.41 -1.21 -9.50
N LEU A 33 -4.30 -2.53 -9.37
CA LEU A 33 -3.08 -3.12 -8.83
C LEU A 33 -1.90 -2.80 -9.76
N GLY A 34 -0.74 -2.53 -9.18
CA GLY A 34 0.51 -2.23 -9.89
C GLY A 34 1.56 -3.32 -9.72
N GLY A 35 2.66 -3.18 -10.46
CA GLY A 35 3.92 -3.89 -10.18
C GLY A 35 3.82 -5.39 -9.88
N GLY A 36 4.52 -5.81 -8.82
CA GLY A 36 4.58 -7.19 -8.34
C GLY A 36 3.21 -7.70 -7.86
N THR A 37 2.40 -6.81 -7.27
CA THR A 37 1.06 -7.11 -6.78
C THR A 37 0.12 -7.58 -7.89
N LEU A 38 0.07 -6.88 -9.02
CA LEU A 38 -0.77 -7.28 -10.16
C LEU A 38 -0.33 -8.62 -10.74
N ILE A 39 0.99 -8.80 -10.93
CA ILE A 39 1.56 -10.05 -11.45
C ILE A 39 1.25 -11.21 -10.50
N GLY A 40 1.40 -11.00 -9.19
CA GLY A 40 1.08 -11.97 -8.16
C GLY A 40 -0.39 -12.39 -8.22
N ALA A 41 -1.31 -11.43 -8.22
CA ALA A 41 -2.74 -11.69 -8.25
C ALA A 41 -3.14 -12.60 -9.42
N ILE A 42 -2.57 -12.35 -10.61
CA ILE A 42 -2.89 -13.15 -11.80
C ILE A 42 -2.19 -14.51 -11.78
N ARG A 43 -0.87 -14.53 -11.54
CA ARG A 43 0.01 -15.71 -11.70
C ARG A 43 -0.06 -16.68 -10.51
N HIS A 44 -0.02 -16.16 -9.29
CA HIS A 44 0.05 -16.94 -8.05
C HIS A 44 -1.27 -16.96 -7.26
N LYS A 45 -2.30 -16.25 -7.74
CA LYS A 45 -3.59 -16.09 -7.05
C LYS A 45 -3.44 -15.48 -5.66
N GLY A 46 -2.49 -14.56 -5.53
CA GLY A 46 -2.12 -13.91 -4.27
C GLY A 46 -0.75 -13.24 -4.41
N PHE A 47 -0.01 -13.08 -3.32
CA PHE A 47 1.35 -12.55 -3.37
C PHE A 47 2.28 -13.43 -4.21
N ILE A 48 3.27 -12.80 -4.85
CA ILE A 48 4.47 -13.54 -5.26
C ILE A 48 5.15 -14.04 -3.97
N PRO A 49 5.62 -15.30 -3.88
CA PRO A 49 6.02 -15.89 -2.60
C PRO A 49 7.12 -15.16 -1.82
N TRP A 50 7.95 -14.35 -2.50
CA TRP A 50 9.07 -13.60 -1.94
C TRP A 50 8.84 -12.08 -1.91
N ASP A 51 7.63 -11.62 -2.24
CA ASP A 51 7.24 -10.22 -2.29
C ASP A 51 6.68 -9.79 -0.92
N ASP A 52 6.96 -8.54 -0.54
CA ASP A 52 6.75 -8.06 0.83
C ASP A 52 6.01 -6.71 0.94
N ASP A 53 5.55 -6.17 -0.19
CA ASP A 53 4.77 -4.93 -0.29
C ASP A 53 3.56 -5.05 -1.25
N ILE A 54 2.78 -3.97 -1.34
CA ILE A 54 1.64 -3.84 -2.25
C ILE A 54 1.75 -2.52 -3.02
N ASP A 55 1.62 -2.61 -4.34
CA ASP A 55 1.55 -1.49 -5.27
C ASP A 55 0.13 -1.29 -5.81
N VAL A 56 -0.32 -0.04 -5.81
CA VAL A 56 -1.52 0.41 -6.52
C VAL A 56 -1.20 1.61 -7.38
N TYR A 57 -1.86 1.72 -8.54
CA TYR A 57 -1.77 2.87 -9.43
C TYR A 57 -3.10 3.60 -9.49
N MET A 58 -3.01 4.92 -9.50
CA MET A 58 -4.14 5.83 -9.67
C MET A 58 -3.82 6.87 -10.73
N HIS A 59 -4.85 7.29 -11.47
CA HIS A 59 -4.77 8.55 -12.18
C HIS A 59 -4.72 9.71 -11.16
N ARG A 60 -4.16 10.86 -11.57
CA ARG A 60 -3.96 12.00 -10.66
C ARG A 60 -5.28 12.55 -10.09
N ASP A 61 -6.34 12.55 -10.88
CA ASP A 61 -7.69 12.95 -10.47
C ASP A 61 -8.27 11.99 -9.42
N GLU A 62 -8.14 10.68 -9.62
CA GLU A 62 -8.57 9.66 -8.66
C GLU A 62 -7.76 9.74 -7.34
N TYR A 63 -6.45 9.98 -7.43
CA TYR A 63 -5.61 10.22 -6.26
C TYR A 63 -6.08 11.45 -5.47
N GLN A 64 -6.44 12.55 -6.14
CA GLN A 64 -6.95 13.73 -5.46
C GLN A 64 -8.29 13.44 -4.75
N LYS A 65 -9.19 12.66 -5.36
CA LYS A 65 -10.41 12.21 -4.71
C LYS A 65 -10.11 11.36 -3.47
N PHE A 66 -9.13 10.45 -3.57
CA PHE A 66 -8.70 9.62 -2.45
C PHE A 66 -8.17 10.44 -1.28
N ILE A 67 -7.27 11.39 -1.52
CA ILE A 67 -6.76 12.27 -0.47
C ILE A 67 -7.91 13.08 0.16
N ASN A 68 -8.83 13.61 -0.66
CA ASN A 68 -9.99 14.32 -0.14
C ASN A 68 -10.86 13.39 0.73
N ALA A 69 -11.16 12.17 0.29
CA ALA A 69 -11.92 11.20 1.07
C ALA A 69 -11.23 10.87 2.40
N TRP A 70 -9.91 10.63 2.36
CA TRP A 70 -9.11 10.31 3.55
C TRP A 70 -9.12 11.44 4.59
N LEU A 71 -9.02 12.69 4.14
CA LEU A 71 -9.00 13.84 5.07
C LEU A 71 -10.36 14.14 5.72
N HIS A 72 -11.46 13.67 5.12
CA HIS A 72 -12.82 13.92 5.62
C HIS A 72 -13.41 12.75 6.41
N GLU A 73 -12.64 11.68 6.60
CA GLU A 73 -13.05 10.53 7.40
C GLU A 73 -12.11 10.30 8.59
N LYS A 74 -12.65 9.66 9.63
CA LYS A 74 -11.86 9.25 10.78
C LYS A 74 -11.23 7.89 10.50
N HIS A 75 -9.90 7.84 10.53
CA HIS A 75 -9.13 6.61 10.36
C HIS A 75 -8.50 6.19 11.68
N GLU A 76 -8.94 5.05 12.22
CA GLU A 76 -8.48 4.57 13.55
C GLU A 76 -7.33 3.55 13.47
N ARG A 77 -7.19 2.86 12.33
CA ARG A 77 -6.23 1.76 12.17
C ARG A 77 -4.95 2.16 11.45
N TYR A 78 -5.06 3.05 10.46
CA TYR A 78 -3.95 3.40 9.58
C TYR A 78 -3.82 4.91 9.41
N ILE A 79 -2.59 5.34 9.17
CA ILE A 79 -2.26 6.71 8.79
C ILE A 79 -1.72 6.68 7.36
N ILE A 80 -1.95 7.77 6.62
CA ILE A 80 -1.29 7.99 5.34
C ILE A 80 0.01 8.75 5.58
N GLY A 81 1.08 8.29 4.96
CA GLY A 81 2.39 8.94 4.97
C GLY A 81 2.92 9.08 3.55
N THR A 82 3.74 10.09 3.33
CA THR A 82 4.59 10.22 2.16
C THR A 82 5.69 9.14 2.22
N ALA A 83 5.99 8.53 1.08
CA ALA A 83 7.14 7.62 0.99
C ALA A 83 8.46 8.35 1.27
N GLU A 84 8.51 9.65 0.94
CA GLU A 84 9.65 10.54 1.12
C GLU A 84 9.18 11.89 1.63
N ASP A 85 9.90 12.43 2.61
CA ASP A 85 9.78 13.85 2.97
C ASP A 85 10.95 14.61 2.34
N ILE A 86 10.67 15.79 1.76
CA ILE A 86 11.71 16.69 1.20
C ILE A 86 12.75 17.10 2.26
N LEU A 87 12.38 16.99 3.55
CA LEU A 87 13.24 17.23 4.70
C LEU A 87 14.12 16.01 5.09
N ALA A 88 14.06 14.92 4.32
CA ALA A 88 14.85 13.70 4.49
C ALA A 88 14.75 13.02 5.88
N SER A 89 13.66 13.25 6.61
CA SER A 89 13.36 12.53 7.86
C SER A 89 13.01 11.06 7.62
N ASN A 90 12.42 10.76 6.47
CA ASN A 90 12.19 9.41 5.97
C ASN A 90 12.80 9.36 4.56
N THR A 91 14.00 8.79 4.44
CA THR A 91 14.60 8.51 3.13
C THR A 91 13.83 7.35 2.52
N GLY A 92 12.95 7.67 1.58
CA GLY A 92 12.24 6.68 0.79
C GLY A 92 13.15 5.91 -0.15
N GLU A 93 12.62 4.75 -0.50
CA GLU A 93 13.14 3.70 -1.35
C GLU A 93 14.54 3.17 -1.02
N MET A 94 14.56 2.02 -0.35
CA MET A 94 15.45 0.95 -0.80
C MET A 94 14.65 -0.34 -0.90
N ALA A 95 14.09 -0.60 -2.08
CA ALA A 95 14.04 -1.97 -2.55
C ALA A 95 15.42 -2.61 -2.25
N LYS A 96 15.45 -3.56 -1.31
CA LYS A 96 16.59 -4.47 -1.07
C LYS A 96 17.92 -3.88 -0.57
N ASN A 97 17.93 -3.04 0.46
CA ASN A 97 19.19 -2.85 1.20
C ASN A 97 19.20 -3.61 2.53
N ILE A 98 19.66 -4.85 2.42
CA ILE A 98 20.29 -5.61 3.51
C ILE A 98 21.54 -4.83 3.91
N ARG A 99 21.51 -4.15 5.06
CA ARG A 99 22.73 -3.93 5.83
C ARG A 99 22.85 -5.08 6.81
N GLN A 100 23.92 -5.87 6.65
CA GLN A 100 24.37 -6.85 7.63
C GLN A 100 24.64 -6.17 8.98
#